data_AF-A0A075KFQ1-F1
#
_entry.id   AF-A0A075KFQ1-F1
#
_cell.length_a   1.000
_cell.length_b   1.000
_cell.length_c   1.000
_cell.angle_alpha   90.00
_cell.angle_beta   90.00
_cell.angle_gamma   90.00
#
_symmetry.space_group_name_H-M   'P 1'
#
loop_
_entity.id
_entity.type
_entity.pdbx_description
1 polymer ?
#
loop_
_entity_poly.entity_id
_entity_poly.type
_entity_poly.pdbx_seq_one_letter_code
_entity_poly.pdbx_strand_id
1 'polypeptide(L)' 'MVKVVVTKADTYDEQVVKLAMQELLDELGGISQFIKPNDKVLIKSNMLDAVKKELSVT' A
#
# COMPACT_ATOMS: atom_id res chain seq x y z
N MET A 1 -7.86 21.14 -7.48
CA MET A 1 -8.00 19.96 -8.36
C MET A 1 -7.40 18.78 -7.61
N VAL A 2 -8.12 17.69 -7.37
CA VAL A 2 -7.60 16.51 -6.66
C VAL A 2 -6.84 15.63 -7.66
N LYS A 3 -5.62 15.22 -7.31
CA LYS A 3 -4.84 14.27 -8.14
C LYS A 3 -5.23 12.85 -7.74
N VAL A 4 -5.46 12.00 -8.75
CA VAL A 4 -5.85 10.59 -8.58
C VAL A 4 -4.94 9.76 -9.48
N VAL A 5 -4.46 8.64 -8.95
CA VAL A 5 -3.62 7.65 -9.63
C VAL A 5 -4.32 6.30 -9.56
N VAL A 6 -4.31 5.55 -10.65
CA VAL A 6 -4.87 4.19 -10.74
C VAL A 6 -3.96 3.34 -11.61
N THR A 7 -3.50 2.21 -11.06
CA THR A 7 -2.68 1.22 -11.77
C THR A 7 -3.39 -0.12 -11.77
N LYS A 8 -3.37 -0.82 -12.91
CA LYS A 8 -4.00 -2.13 -13.05
C LYS A 8 -2.99 -3.24 -12.75
N ALA A 9 -3.37 -4.20 -11.92
CA ALA A 9 -2.72 -5.50 -11.83
C ALA A 9 -3.62 -6.53 -12.52
N ASP A 10 -3.14 -7.17 -13.60
CA ASP A 10 -3.94 -8.10 -14.39
C ASP A 10 -4.23 -9.43 -13.66
N THR A 11 -3.41 -9.78 -12.67
CA THR A 11 -3.53 -11.00 -11.88
C THR A 11 -3.15 -10.72 -10.42
N TYR A 12 -3.47 -11.67 -9.53
CA TYR A 12 -3.00 -11.69 -8.14
C TYR A 12 -1.64 -12.38 -7.98
N ASP A 13 -0.91 -12.60 -9.08
CA ASP A 13 0.47 -13.08 -9.00
C ASP A 13 1.32 -12.07 -8.22
N GLU A 14 2.12 -12.55 -7.29
CA GLU A 14 2.87 -11.69 -6.36
C GLU A 14 3.79 -10.70 -7.10
N GLN A 15 4.43 -11.14 -8.19
CA GLN A 15 5.32 -10.27 -8.95
C GLN A 15 4.54 -9.20 -9.72
N VAL A 16 3.41 -9.57 -10.33
CA VAL A 16 2.52 -8.63 -11.04
C VAL A 16 1.99 -7.57 -10.07
N VAL A 17 1.48 -7.99 -8.91
CA VAL A 17 0.97 -7.07 -7.89
C VAL A 17 2.08 -6.16 -7.38
N LYS A 18 3.26 -6.70 -7.09
CA LYS A 18 4.41 -5.92 -6.60
C LYS A 18 4.81 -4.82 -7.59
N LEU A 19 4.86 -5.14 -8.89
CA LEU A 19 5.19 -4.17 -9.93
C LEU A 19 4.14 -3.06 -10.03
N ALA A 20 2.85 -3.43 -10.10
CA ALA A 20 1.76 -2.46 -10.15
C ALA A 20 1.73 -1.54 -8.91
N MET A 21 2.04 -2.07 -7.72
CA MET A 21 2.14 -1.29 -6.49
C MET A 21 3.33 -0.32 -6.51
N GLN A 22 4.48 -0.75 -7.05
CA GLN A 22 5.67 0.11 -7.20
C GLN A 22 5.34 1.30 -8.12
N GLU A 23 4.75 1.03 -9.29
CA GLU A 23 4.35 2.06 -10.26
C GLU A 23 3.35 3.06 -9.64
N LEU A 24 2.32 2.56 -8.97
CA LEU A 24 1.31 3.39 -8.31
C LEU A 24 1.92 4.34 -7.27
N LEU A 25 2.85 3.83 -6.45
CA LEU A 25 3.51 4.64 -5.42
C LEU A 25 4.46 5.67 -6.04
N ASP A 26 5.18 5.30 -7.11
CA ASP A 26 6.10 6.19 -7.81
C ASP A 26 5.37 7.37 -8.47
N GLU A 27 4.19 7.14 -9.05
CA GLU A 27 3.33 8.21 -9.59
C GLU A 27 2.82 9.19 -8.51
N LEU A 28 2.68 8.71 -7.27
CA LEU A 28 2.35 9.55 -6.11
C LEU A 28 3.57 10.30 -5.54
N GLY A 29 4.74 10.16 -6.17
CA GLY A 29 6.00 10.79 -5.75
C GLY A 29 7.00 9.83 -5.11
N GLY A 30 6.60 8.57 -4.90
CA GLY A 30 7.43 7.52 -4.33
C GLY A 30 7.57 7.61 -2.82
N ILE A 31 7.78 6.45 -2.17
CA ILE A 31 7.90 6.38 -0.71
C ILE A 31 9.13 7.16 -0.18
N SER A 32 10.16 7.31 -1.01
CA SER A 32 11.41 8.02 -0.69
C SER A 32 11.22 9.52 -0.43
N GLN A 33 10.07 10.10 -0.79
CA GLN A 33 9.70 11.45 -0.39
C GLN A 33 9.39 11.56 1.11
N PHE A 34 8.93 10.46 1.73
CA PHE A 34 8.48 10.43 3.12
C PHE A 34 9.46 9.75 4.07
N ILE A 35 10.21 8.76 3.57
CA ILE A 35 11.17 7.98 4.36
C ILE A 35 12.55 7.99 3.71
N LYS A 36 13.60 8.05 4.53
CA LYS A 36 15.00 7.97 4.12
C LYS A 36 15.67 6.70 4.68
N PRO A 37 16.76 6.24 4.05
CA PRO A 37 17.56 5.17 4.63
C PRO A 37 17.94 5.50 6.08
N ASN A 38 17.77 4.52 6.97
CA ASN A 38 18.00 4.61 8.41
C ASN A 38 16.95 5.36 9.24
N ASP A 39 15.86 5.86 8.63
CA ASP A 39 14.74 6.37 9.41
C ASP A 39 14.09 5.25 10.22
N LYS A 40 13.73 5.56 11.47
CA LYS A 40 12.89 4.69 12.29
C LYS A 40 11.43 4.94 11.91
N VAL A 41 10.90 4.05 11.07
CA VAL A 41 9.52 4.13 10.58
C VAL A 41 8.61 3.22 11.42
N LEU A 42 7.52 3.77 11.96
CA LEU A 42 6.48 2.98 12.61
C LEU A 42 5.52 2.46 11.56
N ILE A 43 5.44 1.13 11.42
CA ILE A 43 4.47 0.50 10.55
C ILE A 43 3.21 0.24 11.38
N LYS A 44 2.13 0.97 11.07
CA LYS A 44 0.80 0.64 11.59
C LYS A 44 0.25 -0.53 10.77
N SER A 45 0.69 -1.74 11.09
CA SER A 45 0.03 -2.92 10.57
C SER A 45 -1.41 -2.89 11.10
N ASN A 46 -2.37 -2.76 10.20
CA ASN A 46 -3.75 -3.08 10.54
C ASN A 46 -3.81 -4.60 10.69
N MET A 47 -3.40 -5.09 11.86
CA MET A 47 -3.57 -6.49 12.23
C MET A 47 -5.06 -6.73 12.34
N LEU A 48 -5.62 -7.42 11.35
CA LEU A 48 -6.96 -7.97 11.44
C LEU A 48 -6.87 -9.19 12.35
N ASP A 49 -6.93 -8.96 13.66
CA ASP A 49 -7.17 -10.05 14.59
C ASP A 49 -8.52 -10.70 14.27
N ALA A 50 -8.64 -12.00 14.55
CA ALA A 50 -9.91 -12.69 14.45
C ALA A 50 -10.87 -12.11 15.51
N VAL A 51 -11.59 -11.06 15.13
CA VAL A 51 -12.65 -10.44 15.93
C VAL A 51 -13.97 -11.10 15.61
N LYS A 52 -14.92 -11.02 16.55
CA LYS A 52 -16.30 -11.43 16.26
C LYS A 52 -16.81 -10.63 15.06
N LYS A 53 -17.65 -11.25 14.23
CA LYS A 53 -18.11 -10.73 12.94
C LYS A 53 -18.72 -9.32 13.04
N GLU A 54 -19.37 -9.01 14.16
CA GLU A 54 -19.95 -7.69 14.44
C GLU A 54 -18.91 -6.55 14.59
N LEU A 55 -17.63 -6.89 14.80
CA LEU A 55 -16.53 -5.94 14.93
C LEU A 55 -15.59 -5.95 13.72
N SER A 56 -15.84 -6.79 12.71
CA SER A 56 -15.00 -6.84 11.52
C SER A 56 -15.21 -5.59 10.66
N VAL A 57 -14.11 -4.98 10.21
CA VAL A 57 -14.12 -4.00 9.11
C VAL A 57 -14.14 -4.75 7.78
N THR A 58 -15.04 -4.34 6.87
CA THR A 58 -15.15 -4.90 5.50
C THR A 58 -14.59 -3.91 4.49
#